data_AF-A0A9J6G909-F1
#
_entry.id   AF-A0A9J6G909-F1
#
_cell.length_a   1.000
_cell.length_b   1.000
_cell.length_c   1.000
_cell.angle_alpha   90.00
_cell.angle_beta   90.00
_cell.angle_gamma   90.00
#
_symmetry.space_group_name_H-M   'P 1'
#
loop_
_entity.id
_entity.type
_entity.pdbx_description
1 polymer ?
#
loop_
_entity_poly.entity_id
_entity_poly.type
_entity_poly.pdbx_seq_one_letter_code
_entity_poly.pdbx_strand_id
1 'polypeptide(L)'
;MGRMLPTAGALLCLLSAAASVHIDTKDGGYKDIRVSISKDVPYDESILENIKSLFRSSSEFLHRATNGRVYFKQVTIEVPQTWPMRDSARPLSLTRFDRSDVRVDVPTEAQGDMPFTQQLKPCGQPGDFIQLTPGFLSLTQNATAREALNPGKL
;
A
#
# COMPACT_ATOMS: atom_id res chain seq x y z
N MET A 1 -16.79 -58.68 -18.95
CA MET A 1 -17.44 -58.38 -17.65
C MET A 1 -16.43 -57.58 -16.85
N GLY A 2 -16.40 -56.25 -16.78
CA GLY A 2 -17.48 -55.28 -16.72
C GLY A 2 -17.58 -54.76 -15.29
N ARG A 3 -16.97 -53.58 -15.00
CA ARG A 3 -17.38 -52.51 -14.06
C ARG A 3 -16.16 -51.65 -13.67
N MET A 4 -16.07 -50.44 -14.22
CA MET A 4 -16.59 -49.16 -13.68
C MET A 4 -15.55 -48.45 -12.81
N LEU A 5 -15.01 -47.36 -13.35
CA LEU A 5 -14.30 -46.30 -12.65
C LEU A 5 -15.26 -45.53 -11.73
N PRO A 6 -14.74 -44.94 -10.65
CA PRO A 6 -15.13 -43.59 -10.31
C PRO A 6 -13.89 -42.68 -10.32
N THR A 7 -13.88 -41.75 -11.26
CA THR A 7 -13.16 -40.48 -11.17
C THR A 7 -13.61 -39.73 -9.91
N ALA A 8 -12.72 -39.40 -8.98
CA ALA A 8 -13.04 -38.47 -7.90
C ALA A 8 -11.79 -37.82 -7.26
N GLY A 9 -11.74 -36.48 -7.39
CA GLY A 9 -11.11 -35.54 -6.45
C GLY A 9 -9.57 -35.48 -6.42
N ALA A 10 -8.92 -34.33 -6.33
CA ALA A 10 -9.37 -32.98 -6.05
C ALA A 10 -8.27 -32.05 -6.62
N LEU A 11 -8.62 -31.11 -7.48
CA LEU A 11 -8.95 -29.74 -7.08
C LEU A 11 -7.68 -28.94 -6.70
N LEU A 12 -7.11 -28.33 -7.73
CA LEU A 12 -6.81 -26.90 -7.74
C LEU A 12 -5.98 -26.39 -6.55
N CYS A 13 -4.66 -26.50 -6.66
CA CYS A 13 -3.77 -25.49 -6.08
C CYS A 13 -4.03 -24.16 -6.80
N LEU A 14 -5.14 -23.50 -6.46
CA LEU A 14 -5.18 -22.04 -6.45
C LEU A 14 -4.19 -21.64 -5.37
N LEU A 15 -2.90 -21.62 -5.72
CA LEU A 15 -1.94 -20.82 -5.01
C LEU A 15 -2.57 -19.44 -4.94
N SER A 16 -2.90 -19.01 -3.73
CA SER A 16 -3.31 -17.64 -3.47
C SER A 16 -2.27 -16.76 -4.15
N ALA A 17 -2.65 -16.07 -5.22
CA ALA A 17 -1.89 -14.94 -5.70
C ALA A 17 -1.93 -13.94 -4.54
N ALA A 18 -0.89 -13.98 -3.70
CA ALA A 18 -0.59 -12.87 -2.84
C ALA A 18 -0.40 -11.70 -3.80
N ALA A 19 -1.33 -10.74 -3.79
CA ALA A 19 -1.20 -9.54 -4.58
C ALA A 19 0.07 -8.83 -4.09
N SER A 20 1.16 -9.03 -4.81
CA SER A 20 2.42 -8.36 -4.59
C SER A 20 2.51 -7.19 -5.56
N VAL A 21 3.07 -6.06 -5.12
CA VAL A 21 3.41 -4.94 -6.01
C VAL A 21 4.10 -5.47 -7.26
N HIS A 22 3.56 -5.12 -8.42
CA HIS A 22 4.05 -5.57 -9.72
C HIS A 22 4.48 -4.36 -10.55
N ILE A 23 5.59 -4.47 -11.27
CA ILE A 23 5.98 -3.47 -12.26
C ILE A 23 5.51 -3.91 -13.64
N ASP A 24 4.68 -3.10 -14.28
CA ASP A 24 4.27 -3.32 -15.66
C ASP A 24 5.47 -3.09 -16.58
N THR A 25 6.07 -4.15 -17.10
CA THR A 25 7.33 -4.06 -17.87
C THR A 25 7.17 -3.31 -19.20
N LYS A 26 5.94 -3.02 -19.64
CA LYS A 26 5.67 -2.28 -20.88
C LYS A 26 5.92 -0.78 -20.73
N ASP A 27 5.65 -0.23 -19.55
CA ASP A 27 5.74 1.21 -19.29
C ASP A 27 6.37 1.59 -17.95
N GLY A 28 6.81 0.59 -17.16
CA GLY A 28 7.46 0.76 -15.86
C GLY A 28 6.54 1.26 -14.75
N GLY A 29 5.23 1.18 -14.96
CA GLY A 29 4.23 1.56 -13.96
C GLY A 29 4.06 0.48 -12.89
N TYR A 30 4.24 0.83 -11.63
CA TYR A 30 3.90 -0.04 -10.50
C TYR A 30 2.38 -0.14 -10.32
N LYS A 31 1.89 -1.37 -10.19
CA LYS A 31 0.48 -1.72 -9.99
C LYS A 31 0.27 -2.56 -8.74
N ASP A 32 -1.00 -2.68 -8.37
CA ASP A 32 -1.48 -3.50 -7.27
C ASP A 32 -0.88 -3.14 -5.91
N ILE A 33 -0.43 -1.88 -5.77
CA ILE A 33 0.01 -1.34 -4.49
C ILE A 33 -1.18 -1.20 -3.57
N ARG A 34 -1.09 -1.79 -2.39
CA ARG A 34 -2.15 -1.78 -1.39
C ARG A 34 -1.79 -0.89 -0.22
N VAL A 35 -2.64 0.10 0.01
CA VAL A 35 -2.57 0.98 1.18
C VAL A 35 -3.73 0.64 2.10
N SER A 36 -3.47 0.20 3.32
CA SER A 36 -4.55 -0.12 4.27
C SER A 36 -4.50 0.80 5.48
N ILE A 37 -5.67 1.31 5.87
CA ILE A 37 -5.83 2.16 7.06
C ILE A 37 -6.28 1.28 8.23
N SER A 38 -5.58 1.37 9.35
CA SER A 38 -5.89 0.63 10.57
C SER A 38 -7.25 1.04 11.13
N LYS A 39 -7.96 0.09 11.75
CA LYS A 39 -9.24 0.35 12.42
C LYS A 39 -9.09 1.32 13.60
N ASP A 40 -7.87 1.45 14.14
CA ASP A 40 -7.56 2.27 15.30
C ASP A 40 -7.25 3.73 14.91
N VAL A 41 -7.17 4.02 13.61
CA VAL A 41 -7.09 5.39 13.08
C VAL A 41 -8.50 6.02 13.06
N PRO A 42 -8.72 7.15 13.76
CA PRO A 42 -9.99 7.86 13.74
C PRO A 42 -10.39 8.30 12.33
N TYR A 43 -11.69 8.33 12.05
CA TYR A 43 -12.20 8.81 10.77
C TYR A 43 -11.84 10.28 10.56
N ASP A 44 -11.13 10.54 9.47
CA ASP A 44 -10.95 11.88 8.90
C ASP A 44 -10.81 11.74 7.38
N GLU A 45 -11.68 12.44 6.64
CA GLU A 45 -11.66 12.49 5.18
C GLU A 45 -10.30 12.92 4.63
N SER A 46 -9.62 13.83 5.34
CA SER A 46 -8.36 14.40 4.92
C SER A 46 -7.28 13.33 4.74
N ILE A 47 -7.34 12.23 5.48
CA ILE A 47 -6.39 11.11 5.38
C ILE A 47 -6.43 10.50 3.97
N LEU A 48 -7.61 10.32 3.38
CA LEU A 48 -7.73 9.75 2.02
C LEU A 48 -7.14 10.70 0.97
N GLU A 49 -7.43 11.99 1.10
CA GLU A 49 -6.88 13.00 0.19
C GLU A 49 -5.36 13.13 0.35
N ASN A 50 -4.84 13.00 1.56
CA ASN A 50 -3.41 12.99 1.84
C ASN A 50 -2.71 11.79 1.21
N ILE A 51 -3.28 10.58 1.34
CA ILE A 51 -2.73 9.39 0.70
C ILE A 51 -2.70 9.58 -0.82
N LYS A 52 -3.79 10.05 -1.42
CA LYS A 52 -3.85 10.32 -2.87
C LYS A 52 -2.80 11.34 -3.30
N SER A 53 -2.67 12.43 -2.55
CA SER A 53 -1.71 13.50 -2.81
C SER A 53 -0.27 13.03 -2.70
N LEU A 54 0.04 12.25 -1.67
CA LEU A 54 1.35 11.62 -1.46
C LEU A 54 1.71 10.73 -2.64
N PHE A 55 0.85 9.76 -2.99
CA PHE A 55 1.12 8.86 -4.11
C PHE A 55 1.24 9.59 -5.45
N ARG A 56 0.42 10.61 -5.70
CA ARG A 56 0.54 11.43 -6.90
C ARG A 56 1.89 12.15 -6.97
N SER A 57 2.26 12.84 -5.89
CA SER A 57 3.52 13.58 -5.80
C SER A 57 4.74 12.67 -5.92
N SER A 58 4.72 11.52 -5.24
CA SER A 58 5.78 10.51 -5.32
C SER A 58 5.86 9.88 -6.71
N SER A 59 4.72 9.63 -7.36
CA SER A 59 4.68 9.13 -8.75
C SER A 59 5.33 10.11 -9.72
N GLU A 60 4.98 11.40 -9.62
CA GLU A 60 5.59 12.46 -10.42
C GLU A 60 7.09 12.59 -10.16
N PHE A 61 7.52 12.50 -8.89
CA PHE A 61 8.93 12.54 -8.52
C PHE A 61 9.69 11.35 -9.12
N LEU A 62 9.22 10.12 -8.92
CA LEU A 62 9.83 8.91 -9.47
C LEU A 62 9.93 8.98 -11.00
N HIS A 63 8.86 9.46 -11.65
CA HIS A 63 8.83 9.59 -13.09
C HIS A 63 9.89 10.55 -13.60
N ARG A 64 10.02 11.73 -12.98
CA ARG A 64 11.09 12.69 -13.34
C ARG A 64 12.48 12.16 -13.01
N ALA A 65 12.68 11.65 -11.80
CA ALA A 65 13.98 11.16 -11.33
C ALA A 65 14.51 9.98 -12.16
N THR A 66 13.61 9.20 -12.76
CA THR A 66 13.96 8.05 -13.60
C THR A 66 13.89 8.33 -15.11
N ASN A 67 13.83 9.61 -15.53
CA ASN A 67 13.72 10.02 -16.93
C ASN A 67 12.53 9.39 -17.66
N GLY A 68 11.37 9.42 -17.02
CA GLY A 68 10.09 8.96 -17.56
C GLY A 68 9.84 7.45 -17.45
N ARG A 69 10.66 6.71 -16.70
CA ARG A 69 10.62 5.23 -16.71
C ARG A 69 9.72 4.61 -15.67
N VAL A 70 9.61 5.21 -14.48
CA VAL A 70 8.98 4.56 -13.33
C VAL A 70 7.95 5.48 -12.70
N TYR A 71 6.78 4.96 -12.39
CA TYR A 71 5.70 5.73 -11.75
C TYR A 71 4.71 4.80 -11.04
N PHE A 72 3.84 5.35 -10.19
CA PHE A 72 2.72 4.60 -9.60
C PHE A 72 1.52 4.65 -10.55
N LYS A 73 1.14 3.49 -11.07
CA LYS A 73 0.08 3.32 -12.06
C LYS A 73 -1.25 2.92 -11.44
N GLN A 74 -1.24 2.07 -10.42
CA GLN A 74 -2.44 1.66 -9.71
C GLN A 74 -2.15 1.49 -8.22
N VAL A 75 -2.93 2.19 -7.40
CA VAL A 75 -2.90 2.11 -5.94
C VAL A 75 -4.32 1.87 -5.46
N THR A 76 -4.49 0.87 -4.60
CA THR A 76 -5.76 0.54 -3.97
C THR A 76 -5.71 0.97 -2.50
N ILE A 77 -6.58 1.90 -2.13
CA ILE A 77 -6.75 2.34 -0.74
C ILE A 77 -7.86 1.52 -0.11
N GLU A 78 -7.50 0.82 0.95
CA GLU A 78 -8.33 -0.05 1.75
C GLU A 78 -8.71 0.70 3.04
N VAL A 79 -10.01 0.96 3.23
CA VAL A 79 -10.57 1.72 4.37
C VAL A 79 -11.18 0.77 5.42
N PRO A 80 -10.98 0.99 6.73
CA PRO A 80 -11.50 0.10 7.76
C PRO A 80 -13.03 0.14 7.83
N GLN A 81 -13.63 -0.98 8.28
CA GLN A 81 -15.09 -1.10 8.43
C GLN A 81 -15.67 -0.16 9.50
N THR A 82 -14.83 0.38 10.38
CA THR A 82 -15.22 1.37 11.40
C THR A 82 -15.50 2.75 10.82
N TRP A 83 -15.07 3.02 9.59
CA TRP A 83 -15.34 4.29 8.91
C TRP A 83 -16.71 4.26 8.20
N PRO A 84 -17.36 5.42 7.99
CA PRO A 84 -18.60 5.51 7.23
C PRO A 84 -18.46 4.86 5.85
N MET A 85 -19.43 4.01 5.50
CA MET A 85 -19.45 3.33 4.22
C MET A 85 -19.66 4.34 3.10
N ARG A 86 -18.76 4.35 2.12
CA ARG A 86 -18.95 5.09 0.87
C ARG A 86 -19.49 4.16 -0.20
N ASP A 87 -20.24 4.72 -1.15
CA ASP A 87 -20.80 3.98 -2.28
C ASP A 87 -19.73 3.24 -3.12
N SER A 88 -18.48 3.71 -3.10
CA SER A 88 -17.34 3.11 -3.79
C SER A 88 -16.47 2.20 -2.92
N ALA A 89 -16.75 2.07 -1.62
CA ALA A 89 -15.90 1.33 -0.68
C ALA A 89 -16.35 -0.12 -0.52
N ARG A 90 -15.41 -1.06 -0.64
CA ARG A 90 -15.65 -2.48 -0.33
C ARG A 90 -15.17 -2.79 1.09
N PRO A 91 -15.99 -3.44 1.95
CA PRO A 91 -15.57 -3.80 3.30
C PRO A 91 -14.27 -4.61 3.33
N LEU A 92 -13.37 -4.31 4.27
CA LEU A 92 -12.14 -5.06 4.49
C LEU A 92 -12.32 -6.20 5.50
N SER A 93 -11.50 -7.24 5.36
CA SER A 93 -11.24 -8.23 6.41
C SER A 93 -9.92 -7.88 7.07
N LEU A 94 -9.78 -8.04 8.39
CA LEU A 94 -8.55 -7.74 9.14
C LEU A 94 -7.31 -8.46 8.58
N THR A 95 -7.48 -9.65 8.01
CA THR A 95 -6.48 -10.46 7.27
C THR A 95 -5.97 -9.81 5.97
N ARG A 96 -6.42 -8.59 5.64
CA ARG A 96 -5.90 -7.82 4.51
C ARG A 96 -4.98 -6.67 4.94
N PHE A 97 -5.09 -6.21 6.19
CA PHE A 97 -4.24 -5.14 6.70
C PHE A 97 -2.78 -5.60 6.84
N ASP A 98 -2.54 -6.81 7.33
CA ASP A 98 -1.23 -7.46 7.44
C ASP A 98 -0.58 -7.74 6.07
N ARG A 99 -1.36 -7.75 4.99
CA ARG A 99 -0.89 -7.99 3.61
C ARG A 99 -0.76 -6.72 2.77
N SER A 100 -0.78 -5.55 3.39
CA SER A 100 -0.65 -4.28 2.70
C SER A 100 0.81 -3.84 2.60
N ASP A 101 1.15 -3.22 1.46
CA ASP A 101 2.49 -2.69 1.19
C ASP A 101 2.73 -1.39 1.95
N VAL A 102 1.67 -0.61 2.16
CA VAL A 102 1.68 0.61 2.95
C VAL A 102 0.56 0.55 3.99
N ARG A 103 0.92 0.77 5.26
CA ARG A 103 0.01 0.77 6.39
C ARG A 103 -0.12 2.18 6.94
N VAL A 104 -1.34 2.67 7.08
CA VAL A 104 -1.63 3.89 7.82
C VAL A 104 -2.13 3.47 9.19
N ASP A 105 -1.33 3.74 10.22
CA ASP A 105 -1.63 3.33 11.59
C ASP A 105 -1.38 4.49 12.57
N VAL A 106 -1.78 4.28 13.81
CA VAL A 106 -1.49 5.23 14.89
C VAL A 106 0.03 5.28 15.17
N PRO A 107 0.56 6.42 15.64
CA PRO A 107 1.94 6.55 16.09
C PRO A 107 2.32 5.49 17.12
N THR A 108 3.53 4.94 17.01
CA THR A 108 4.10 4.10 18.07
C THR A 108 4.94 4.95 19.01
N GLU A 109 5.13 4.52 20.26
CA GLU A 109 5.98 5.26 21.22
C GLU A 109 7.42 5.46 20.70
N ALA A 110 7.95 4.48 19.96
CA ALA A 110 9.32 4.51 19.47
C ALA A 110 9.51 5.38 18.20
N GLN A 111 8.54 5.40 17.29
CA GLN A 111 8.65 6.10 15.99
C GLN A 111 7.90 7.43 15.96
N GLY A 112 6.95 7.65 16.88
CA GLY A 112 6.03 8.78 16.83
C GLY A 112 5.34 8.84 15.47
N ASP A 113 5.28 10.04 14.89
CA ASP A 113 4.75 10.29 13.54
C ASP A 113 5.77 10.08 12.42
N MET A 114 6.98 9.60 12.69
CA MET A 114 7.95 9.39 11.60
C MET A 114 7.57 8.16 10.77
N PRO A 115 7.61 8.27 9.42
CA PRO A 115 7.36 7.13 8.56
C PRO A 115 8.56 6.17 8.62
N PHE A 116 8.29 4.87 8.49
CA PHE A 116 9.35 3.87 8.45
C PHE A 116 9.02 2.72 7.52
N THR A 117 10.06 1.98 7.15
CA THR A 117 9.94 0.74 6.40
C THR A 117 10.36 -0.41 7.31
N GLN A 118 9.49 -1.40 7.47
CA GLN A 118 9.88 -2.68 8.04
C GLN A 118 10.57 -3.50 6.94
N GLN A 119 11.85 -3.78 7.12
CA GLN A 119 12.61 -4.67 6.22
C GLN A 119 13.62 -5.48 7.02
N LEU A 120 13.23 -6.68 7.43
CA LEU A 120 14.12 -7.61 8.14
C LEU A 120 14.93 -8.51 7.19
N LYS A 121 14.57 -8.52 5.90
CA LYS A 121 15.19 -9.42 4.91
C LYS A 121 16.46 -8.79 4.31
N PRO A 122 17.35 -9.63 3.72
CA PRO A 122 18.54 -9.16 3.02
C PRO A 122 18.23 -8.25 1.82
N CYS A 123 19.24 -7.52 1.36
CA CYS A 123 19.17 -6.73 0.13
C CYS A 123 18.71 -7.57 -1.06
N GLY A 124 17.96 -6.94 -1.98
CA GLY A 124 17.40 -7.61 -3.16
C GLY A 124 16.08 -8.34 -2.89
N GLN A 125 15.62 -8.45 -1.64
CA GLN A 125 14.28 -8.92 -1.32
C GLN A 125 13.29 -7.75 -1.12
N PRO A 126 12.01 -7.92 -1.44
CA PRO A 126 10.98 -6.93 -1.14
C PRO A 126 10.90 -6.62 0.36
N GLY A 127 10.67 -5.35 0.71
CA GLY A 127 10.33 -4.92 2.06
C GLY A 127 9.09 -5.61 2.59
N ASP A 128 8.87 -5.59 3.90
CA ASP A 128 7.66 -6.14 4.50
C ASP A 128 6.48 -5.17 4.32
N PHE A 129 6.66 -3.92 4.73
CA PHE A 129 5.69 -2.84 4.53
C PHE A 129 6.32 -1.49 4.87
N ILE A 130 5.71 -0.41 4.38
CA ILE A 130 5.94 0.96 4.85
C ILE A 130 4.83 1.31 5.84
N GLN A 131 5.15 1.91 6.97
CA GLN A 131 4.17 2.48 7.89
C GLN A 131 4.22 4.00 7.83
N LEU A 132 3.03 4.59 7.69
CA LEU A 132 2.75 6.02 7.73
C LEU A 132 1.77 6.30 8.87
N THR A 133 1.77 7.53 9.36
CA THR A 133 0.78 7.99 10.34
C THR A 133 -0.10 9.11 9.74
N PRO A 134 -1.30 9.36 10.29
CA PRO A 134 -2.08 10.53 9.91
C PRO A 134 -1.32 11.86 10.10
N GLY A 135 -0.51 11.96 11.17
CA GLY A 135 0.34 13.12 11.43
C GLY A 135 1.33 13.34 10.29
N PHE A 136 2.08 12.31 9.88
CA PHE A 136 2.98 12.38 8.72
C PHE A 136 2.24 12.79 7.44
N LEU A 137 1.11 12.14 7.16
CA LEU A 137 0.31 12.39 5.97
C LEU A 137 -0.15 13.85 5.89
N SER A 138 -0.50 14.46 7.02
CA SER A 138 -0.90 15.88 7.08
C SER A 138 0.22 16.84 6.69
N LEU A 139 1.48 16.49 6.97
CA LEU A 139 2.65 17.30 6.63
C LEU A 139 2.89 17.37 5.12
N THR A 140 2.50 16.33 4.37
CA THR A 140 2.74 16.26 2.93
C THR A 140 2.03 17.36 2.13
N GLN A 141 1.01 18.00 2.71
CA GLN A 141 0.33 19.16 2.13
C GLN A 141 1.08 20.48 2.35
N ASN A 142 1.99 20.55 3.31
CA ASN A 142 2.66 21.78 3.70
C ASN A 142 3.95 21.99 2.88
N ALA A 143 4.05 23.11 2.16
CA ALA A 143 5.20 23.41 1.30
C ALA A 143 6.55 23.40 2.06
N THR A 144 6.55 23.83 3.33
CA THR A 144 7.75 23.82 4.19
C THR A 144 8.14 22.39 4.60
N ALA A 145 7.15 21.54 4.90
CA ALA A 145 7.42 20.15 5.23
C ALA A 145 7.85 19.32 4.00
N ARG A 146 7.35 19.65 2.80
CA ARG A 146 7.80 19.03 1.54
C ARG A 146 9.28 19.28 1.25
N GLU A 147 9.80 20.45 1.63
CA GLU A 147 11.22 20.78 1.53
C GLU A 147 12.06 20.04 2.58
N ALA A 148 11.52 19.84 3.79
CA ALA A 148 12.17 19.05 4.85
C ALA A 148 12.20 17.55 4.55
N LEU A 149 11.24 17.04 3.78
CA LEU A 149 11.16 15.66 3.32
C LEU A 149 11.89 15.41 1.99
N ASN A 150 12.67 16.39 1.51
CA ASN A 150 13.37 16.29 0.24
C ASN A 150 14.58 15.32 0.36
N PRO A 151 14.55 14.18 -0.35
CA PRO A 151 15.63 13.19 -0.27
C PRO A 151 16.97 13.71 -0.85
N GLY A 152 16.96 14.80 -1.62
CA GLY A 152 18.17 15.45 -2.11
C GLY A 152 18.89 16.34 -1.10
N LYS A 153 18.37 16.45 0.14
CA LYS A 153 18.99 17.19 1.25
C LYS A 153 19.48 16.31 2.41
N LEU A 154 19.42 14.98 2.24
CA LEU A 154 20.07 14.01 3.13
C LEU A 154 21.53 13.80 2.72
#